data_AF-A0A8T5LNP4-F1
#
_entry.id   AF-A0A8T5LNP4-F1
#
_cell.length_a   1.000
_cell.length_b   1.000
_cell.length_c   1.000
_cell.angle_alpha   90.00
_cell.angle_beta   90.00
_cell.angle_gamma   90.00
#
_symmetry.space_group_name_H-M   'P 1'
#
loop_
_entity.id
_entity.type
_entity.pdbx_description
1 polymer ?
#
loop_
_entity_poly.entity_id
_entity_poly.type
_entity_poly.pdbx_seq_one_letter_code
_entity_poly.pdbx_strand_id
1 'polypeptide(L)' 'MVKMMFVIVAILLIGGYIIKTGLDTDFGNSEDRKNFLWTMVNWLLKIGGNVKDTAGYAVSQDWNPEIPKNQTIVVDEIE' A
#
# COMPACT_ATOMS: atom_id res chain seq x y z
N MET A 1 -19.78 -2.00 5.14
CA MET A 1 -19.36 -0.61 5.40
C MET A 1 -18.70 -0.43 6.76
N VAL A 2 -19.34 -0.74 7.89
CA VAL A 2 -18.76 -0.52 9.25
C VAL A 2 -17.41 -1.21 9.45
N LYS A 3 -17.25 -2.44 8.94
CA LYS A 3 -15.99 -3.22 9.03
C LYS A 3 -14.83 -2.54 8.31
N MET A 4 -15.09 -1.94 7.14
CA MET A 4 -14.08 -1.23 6.34
C MET A 4 -13.72 0.11 6.97
N MET A 5 -14.70 0.80 7.55
CA MET A 5 -14.45 2.03 8.31
C MET A 5 -13.54 1.77 9.51
N PHE A 6 -13.70 0.63 10.20
CA PHE A 6 -12.80 0.23 11.29
C PHE A 6 -11.36 0.04 10.84
N VAL A 7 -11.14 -0.59 9.69
CA VAL A 7 -9.80 -0.80 9.12
C VAL A 7 -9.16 0.55 8.77
N ILE A 8 -9.92 1.44 8.13
CA ILE A 8 -9.44 2.78 7.78
C ILE A 8 -9.08 3.56 9.04
N VAL A 9 -9.94 3.55 10.07
CA VAL A 9 -9.69 4.24 11.34
C VAL A 9 -8.48 3.65 12.06
N ALA A 10 -8.31 2.32 12.07
CA ALA A 10 -7.15 1.68 12.68
C ALA A 10 -5.84 2.11 12.00
N ILE A 11 -5.81 2.15 10.67
CA ILE A 11 -4.63 2.60 9.89
C ILE A 11 -4.34 4.08 10.19
N LEU A 12 -5.36 4.93 10.28
CA LEU A 12 -5.19 6.35 10.59
C LEU A 12 -4.68 6.57 12.01
N LEU A 13 -5.13 5.79 13.00
CA LEU A 13 -4.65 5.87 14.38
C LEU A 13 -3.18 5.46 14.47
N ILE A 14 -2.77 4.41 13.77
CA ILE A 14 -1.37 3.96 13.74
C ILE A 14 -0.48 5.00 13.04
N GLY A 15 -0.91 5.50 11.88
CA GLY A 15 -0.18 6.55 11.15
C GLY A 15 -0.04 7.83 11.97
N GLY A 16 -1.13 8.27 12.59
CA GLY A 16 -1.14 9.43 13.48
C GLY A 16 -0.25 9.25 14.70
N TYR A 17 -0.21 8.05 15.30
CA TYR A 17 0.68 7.74 16.43
C TYR A 17 2.15 7.84 16.02
N ILE A 18 2.56 7.21 14.92
CA ILE A 18 3.94 7.25 14.42
C ILE A 18 4.39 8.68 14.16
N ILE A 19 3.54 9.48 13.51
CA ILE A 19 3.84 10.89 13.19
C ILE A 19 3.95 11.72 14.47
N LYS A 20 3.00 11.56 15.41
CA LYS A 20 3.03 12.25 16.71
C LYS A 20 4.32 11.95 17.47
N THR A 21 4.70 10.68 17.55
CA THR A 21 5.92 10.26 18.26
C THR A 21 7.20 10.71 17.55
N GLY A 22 7.19 10.84 16.22
CA GLY A 22 8.34 11.26 15.45
C GLY A 22 8.57 12.77 15.41
N LEU A 23 7.50 13.56 15.54
CA LEU A 23 7.55 15.04 15.50
C LEU A 23 7.52 15.71 16.87
N ASP A 24 7.43 14.94 17.96
CA ASP A 24 7.25 15.44 19.34
C ASP A 24 6.19 16.58 19.42
N THR A 25 5.07 16.36 18.72
CA THR A 25 4.12 17.42 18.39
C THR A 25 3.35 17.88 19.62
N ASP A 26 3.47 19.16 19.98
CA ASP A 26 2.58 19.81 20.93
C ASP A 26 1.30 20.29 20.24
N PHE A 27 0.20 19.58 20.48
CA PHE A 27 -1.11 19.97 19.93
C PHE A 27 -1.70 21.24 20.56
N GLY A 28 -1.07 21.83 21.58
CA GLY A 28 -1.39 23.15 22.10
C GLY A 28 -1.01 24.26 21.13
N ASN A 29 0.05 24.07 20.34
CA ASN A 29 0.53 25.04 19.36
C ASN A 29 -0.22 24.91 18.02
N SER A 30 -0.63 26.05 17.45
CA SER A 30 -1.34 26.07 16.16
C SER A 30 -0.44 25.71 14.96
N GLU A 31 0.85 25.97 15.07
CA GLU A 31 1.82 25.67 14.01
C GLU A 31 2.12 24.18 13.93
N ASP A 32 2.34 23.55 15.07
CA ASP A 32 2.60 22.11 15.18
C ASP A 32 1.40 21.27 14.73
N ARG A 33 0.18 21.74 15.00
CA ARG A 33 -1.06 21.13 14.45
C ARG A 33 -1.12 21.17 12.92
N LYS A 34 -0.75 22.30 12.32
CA LYS A 34 -0.71 22.41 10.85
C LYS A 34 0.36 21.51 10.27
N ASN A 35 1.53 21.47 10.90
CA ASN A 35 2.65 20.66 10.45
C ASN A 35 2.35 19.16 10.56
N PHE A 36 1.69 18.74 11.64
CA PHE A 36 1.18 17.38 11.82
C PHE A 36 0.20 16.99 10.70
N LEU A 37 -0.81 17.84 10.43
CA LEU A 37 -1.79 17.57 9.37
C LEU A 37 -1.13 17.48 7.99
N TRP A 38 -0.19 18.39 7.68
CA TRP A 38 0.55 18.36 6.42
C TRP A 38 1.36 17.08 6.28
N THR A 39 2.05 16.68 7.35
CA THR A 39 2.84 15.45 7.38
C THR A 39 1.96 14.21 7.22
N MET A 40 0.80 14.19 7.88
CA MET A 40 -0.17 13.08 7.80
C MET A 40 -0.78 12.94 6.41
N VAL A 41 -1.13 14.05 5.76
CA VAL A 41 -1.62 14.05 4.36
C VAL A 41 -0.53 13.57 3.42
N ASN A 42 0.71 14.06 3.55
CA ASN A 42 1.83 13.60 2.75
C ASN A 42 2.10 12.11 2.91
N TRP A 43 2.02 11.60 4.14
CA TRP A 43 2.20 10.18 4.43
C TRP A 43 1.10 9.35 3.78
N LEU A 44 -0.16 9.78 3.86
CA LEU A 44 -1.28 9.11 3.18
C LEU A 44 -1.10 9.08 1.66
N LEU A 45 -0.65 10.18 1.04
CA LEU A 45 -0.37 10.23 -0.39
C LEU A 45 0.77 9.28 -0.79
N LYS A 46 1.83 9.19 0.01
CA LYS A 46 2.94 8.24 -0.21
C LYS A 46 2.47 6.79 -0.07
N ILE A 47 1.62 6.48 0.90
CA ILE A 47 1.01 5.15 1.03
C ILE A 47 0.15 4.84 -0.20
N GLY A 48 -0.71 5.77 -0.61
CA GLY A 48 -1.54 5.59 -1.80
C GLY A 48 -0.71 5.34 -3.05
N GLY A 49 0.41 6.07 -3.22
CA GLY A 49 1.39 5.84 -4.29
C GLY A 49 2.00 4.45 -4.23
N ASN A 50 2.56 4.05 -3.08
CA ASN A 50 3.20 2.75 -2.91
C ASN A 50 2.22 1.57 -3.08
N VAL A 51 0.96 1.73 -2.63
CA VAL A 51 -0.09 0.73 -2.81
C VAL A 51 -0.47 0.62 -4.29
N LYS A 52 -0.57 1.74 -5.01
CA LYS A 52 -0.80 1.74 -6.46
C LYS A 52 0.33 1.04 -7.20
N ASP A 53 1.58 1.30 -6.82
CA ASP A 53 2.73 0.65 -7.44
C ASP A 53 2.75 -0.85 -7.16
N THR A 54 2.50 -1.26 -5.90
CA THR A 54 2.42 -2.68 -5.51
C THR A 54 1.27 -3.39 -6.20
N ALA A 55 0.10 -2.77 -6.29
CA ALA A 55 -1.05 -3.30 -7.02
C ALA A 55 -0.79 -3.35 -8.54
N GLY A 56 -0.10 -2.36 -9.09
CA GLY A 56 0.33 -2.36 -10.50
C GLY A 56 1.31 -3.49 -10.79
N TYR A 57 2.26 -3.76 -9.90
CA TYR A 57 3.15 -4.92 -9.97
C TYR A 57 2.38 -6.25 -9.86
N ALA A 58 1.44 -6.38 -8.93
CA ALA A 58 0.63 -7.59 -8.78
C ALA A 58 -0.27 -7.84 -10.01
N VAL A 59 -0.90 -6.80 -10.55
CA VAL A 59 -1.68 -6.88 -11.80
C VAL A 59 -0.78 -7.23 -12.99
N SER A 60 0.45 -6.71 -13.04
CA SER A 60 1.41 -7.06 -14.09
C SER A 60 1.87 -8.52 -13.98
N GLN A 61 1.94 -9.08 -12.77
CA GLN A 61 2.24 -10.49 -12.55
C GLN A 61 1.05 -11.40 -12.90
N ASP A 62 -0.18 -11.02 -12.56
CA ASP A 62 -1.38 -11.78 -12.95
C ASP A 62 -1.62 -11.73 -14.48
N TRP A 63 -1.23 -10.63 -15.14
CA TRP A 63 -1.22 -10.50 -16.60
C TRP A 63 0.06 -11.07 -17.24
N ASN A 64 0.83 -11.94 -16.59
CA ASN A 64 1.92 -12.62 -17.28
C ASN A 64 1.40 -13.93 -17.87
N PRO A 65 0.90 -13.98 -19.14
CA PRO A 65 0.70 -15.24 -19.83
C PRO A 65 2.08 -15.80 -20.17
N GLU A 66 2.80 -16.31 -19.16
CA GLU A 66 3.82 -17.32 -19.34
C GLU A 66 3.12 -18.62 -19.78
N ILE A 67 2.54 -18.60 -20.98
CA ILE A 67 2.44 -19.79 -21.79
C ILE A 67 3.80 -19.86 -22.47
N PRO A 68 4.72 -20.73 -22.03
CA PRO A 68 5.92 -20.98 -22.81
C PRO A 68 5.45 -21.50 -24.18
N LYS A 69 5.63 -20.67 -25.22
CA LYS A 69 5.66 -21.13 -26.62
C LYS A 69 6.85 -22.07 -26.76
N ASN A 70 6.67 -23.33 -26.35
CA ASN A 70 7.37 -24.52 -26.84
C ASN A 70 7.28 -25.68 -25.82
N GLN A 71 6.08 -26.13 -25.47
CA GLN A 71 5.90 -27.55 -25.14
C GLN A 71 5.47 -28.26 -26.42
N THR A 72 6.45 -28.55 -27.29
CA THR A 72 6.35 -29.78 -28.08
C THR A 72 6.27 -30.90 -27.06
N ILE A 73 5.06 -31.41 -26.81
CA ILE A 73 4.89 -32.68 -26.12
C ILE A 73 5.46 -33.70 -27.11
N VAL A 74 6.74 -34.03 -26.94
CA VAL A 74 7.28 -35.28 -27.48
C VAL A 74 6.61 -36.35 -26.64
N VAL A 75 5.43 -36.78 -27.09
CA VAL A 75 4.85 -38.03 -26.61
C VAL A 75 5.81 -39.08 -27.14
N ASP A 76 6.71 -39.57 -26.28
CA ASP A 76 7.39 -40.83 -26.55
C ASP A 76 6.30 -41.87 -26.80
N GLU A 77 6.20 -42.26 -28.07
CA GLU A 77 5.41 -43.39 -28.52
C GLU A 77 6.08 -44.62 -27.91
N ILE A 78 5.51 -45.09 -26.80
CA ILE A 78 5.90 -46.34 -26.15
C ILE A 78 5.57 -47.49 -27.11
N GLU A 79 6.57 -48.35 -27.31
CA GLU A 79 6.62 -49.58 -28.12
C GLU A 79 5.30 -50.35 -28.33
#